data_AF-A0AAW3K580-F1
#
_entry.id   AF-A0AAW3K580-F1
#
_cell.length_a   1.000
_cell.length_b   1.000
_cell.length_c   1.000
_cell.angle_alpha   90.00
_cell.angle_beta   90.00
_cell.angle_gamma   90.00
#
_symmetry.space_group_name_H-M   'P 1'
#
loop_
_entity.id
_entity.type
_entity.pdbx_description
1 polymer ?
#
loop_
_entity_poly.entity_id
_entity_poly.type
_entity_poly.pdbx_seq_one_letter_code
_entity_poly.pdbx_strand_id
1 'polypeptide(L)'
;MIIDFVQTQKQKFEELVEKIMAQPEQYLDFDSVSDFYKAQWLDQFPQGTIWSTSGLDDGAEEFCVQIKYRELIFNIEIQSTSIGLKFNSKNIRVYKKI
;
A
#
# COMPACT_ATOMS: atom_id res chain seq x y z
N MET A 1 -17.48 -22.36 2.53
CA MET A 1 -17.93 -22.01 3.90
C MET A 1 -17.55 -20.55 4.18
N ILE A 2 -18.17 -19.86 5.16
CA ILE A 2 -17.83 -18.44 5.41
C ILE A 2 -16.37 -18.25 5.87
N ILE A 3 -15.81 -19.25 6.55
CA ILE A 3 -14.42 -19.29 7.00
C ILE A 3 -13.47 -19.33 5.80
N ASP A 4 -13.72 -20.23 4.84
CA ASP A 4 -12.91 -20.33 3.61
C ASP A 4 -12.92 -19.01 2.85
N PHE A 5 -14.09 -18.36 2.74
CA PHE A 5 -14.21 -17.09 2.04
C PHE A 5 -13.37 -15.98 2.71
N VAL A 6 -13.43 -15.87 4.04
CA VAL A 6 -12.61 -14.89 4.77
C VAL A 6 -11.12 -15.17 4.57
N GLN A 7 -10.71 -16.44 4.64
CA GLN A 7 -9.31 -16.82 4.44
C GLN A 7 -8.84 -16.52 3.02
N THR A 8 -9.65 -16.83 1.99
CA THR A 8 -9.35 -16.48 0.60
C THR A 8 -9.21 -14.97 0.41
N GLN A 9 -10.05 -14.16 1.05
CA GLN A 9 -9.92 -12.72 0.95
C GLN A 9 -8.67 -12.18 1.67
N LYS A 10 -8.25 -12.76 2.80
CA LYS A 10 -6.97 -12.42 3.44
C LYS A 10 -5.79 -12.78 2.54
N GLN A 11 -5.81 -13.96 1.93
CA GLN A 11 -4.77 -14.38 0.99
C GLN A 11 -4.67 -13.44 -0.21
N LYS A 12 -5.81 -13.00 -0.80
CA LYS A 12 -5.80 -12.00 -1.87
C LYS A 12 -5.12 -10.69 -1.46
N PHE A 13 -5.36 -10.23 -0.23
CA PHE A 13 -4.68 -9.04 0.30
C PHE A 13 -3.17 -9.26 0.37
N GLU A 14 -2.75 -10.38 0.98
CA GLU A 14 -1.33 -10.74 1.12
C GLU A 14 -0.64 -10.85 -0.24
N GLU A 15 -1.23 -11.54 -1.21
CA GLU A 15 -0.68 -11.71 -2.56
C GLU A 15 -0.48 -10.37 -3.28
N LEU A 16 -1.41 -9.43 -3.15
CA LEU A 16 -1.27 -8.10 -3.75
C LEU A 16 -0.16 -7.30 -3.06
N VAL A 17 -0.10 -7.32 -1.72
CA VAL A 17 0.99 -6.66 -0.97
C VAL A 17 2.34 -7.26 -1.35
N GLU A 18 2.45 -8.57 -1.48
CA GLU A 18 3.69 -9.22 -1.89
C GLU A 18 4.14 -8.82 -3.30
N LYS A 19 3.21 -8.67 -4.25
CA LYS A 19 3.52 -8.15 -5.59
C LYS A 19 4.03 -6.71 -5.54
N ILE A 20 3.38 -5.85 -4.77
CA ILE A 20 3.80 -4.45 -4.57
C ILE A 20 5.21 -4.42 -3.95
N MET A 21 5.44 -5.21 -2.90
CA MET A 21 6.73 -5.28 -2.21
C MET A 21 7.84 -5.85 -3.09
N ALA A 22 7.52 -6.77 -4.01
CA ALA A 22 8.49 -7.36 -4.94
C ALA A 22 8.89 -6.39 -6.06
N GLN A 23 7.97 -5.51 -6.50
CA GLN A 23 8.20 -4.58 -7.60
C GLN A 23 7.68 -3.16 -7.29
N PRO A 24 8.17 -2.47 -6.24
CA PRO A 24 7.59 -1.20 -5.78
C PRO A 24 7.51 -0.12 -6.86
N GLU A 25 8.51 -0.06 -7.74
CA GLU A 25 8.59 0.90 -8.85
C GLU A 25 7.42 0.80 -9.84
N GLN A 26 6.74 -0.35 -9.95
CA GLN A 26 5.58 -0.51 -10.84
C GLN A 26 4.27 -0.04 -10.22
N TYR A 27 4.24 0.15 -8.90
CA TYR A 27 3.02 0.44 -8.15
C TYR A 27 3.04 1.81 -7.48
N LEU A 28 4.23 2.31 -7.11
CA LEU A 28 4.41 3.42 -6.17
C LEU A 28 5.12 4.61 -6.83
N ASP A 29 4.73 4.92 -8.06
CA ASP A 29 5.15 6.14 -8.75
C ASP A 29 4.19 7.26 -8.38
N PHE A 30 4.45 7.89 -7.23
CA PHE A 30 3.62 8.93 -6.65
C PHE A 30 4.42 10.21 -6.45
N ASP A 31 3.93 11.29 -7.06
CA ASP A 31 4.42 12.65 -6.82
C ASP A 31 3.66 13.30 -5.64
N SER A 32 2.42 12.87 -5.40
CA SER A 32 1.54 13.44 -4.38
C SER A 32 0.57 12.43 -3.75
N VAL A 33 -0.10 12.85 -2.67
CA VAL A 33 -1.23 12.11 -2.07
C VAL A 33 -2.35 11.85 -3.10
N SER A 34 -2.59 12.77 -4.05
CA SER A 34 -3.62 12.58 -5.08
C SER A 34 -3.32 11.39 -6.00
N ASP A 35 -2.06 11.16 -6.33
CA ASP A 35 -1.66 10.05 -7.22
C ASP A 35 -1.92 8.70 -6.57
N PHE A 36 -1.70 8.61 -5.25
CA PHE A 36 -2.08 7.44 -4.47
C PHE A 36 -3.58 7.13 -4.61
N TYR A 37 -4.47 8.11 -4.43
CA TYR A 37 -5.91 7.87 -4.55
C TYR A 37 -6.39 7.53 -5.97
N LYS A 38 -5.59 7.85 -7.00
CA LYS A 38 -5.88 7.49 -8.40
C LYS A 38 -5.35 6.10 -8.78
N ALA A 39 -4.56 5.47 -7.92
CA ALA A 39 -3.90 4.22 -8.21
C ALA A 39 -4.89 3.07 -8.45
N GLN A 40 -4.94 2.58 -9.68
CA GLN A 40 -5.90 1.54 -10.11
C GLN A 40 -5.71 0.20 -9.39
N TRP A 41 -4.53 -0.05 -8.82
CA TRP A 41 -4.27 -1.27 -8.05
C TRP A 41 -4.98 -1.27 -6.69
N LEU A 42 -5.47 -0.12 -6.19
CA LEU A 42 -6.29 -0.07 -4.98
C LEU A 42 -7.58 -0.89 -5.13
N ASP A 43 -8.18 -0.89 -6.32
CA ASP A 43 -9.40 -1.65 -6.61
C ASP A 43 -9.20 -3.17 -6.64
N GLN A 44 -7.95 -3.63 -6.68
CA GLN A 44 -7.61 -5.05 -6.64
C GLN A 44 -7.62 -5.62 -5.21
N PHE A 45 -7.67 -4.77 -4.18
CA PHE A 45 -7.82 -5.25 -2.81
C PHE A 45 -9.20 -5.88 -2.56
N PRO A 46 -9.29 -6.80 -1.58
CA PRO A 46 -10.57 -7.26 -1.08
C PRO A 46 -11.57 -6.14 -0.77
N GLN A 47 -12.84 -6.37 -1.08
CA GLN A 47 -13.92 -5.49 -0.64
C GLN A 47 -13.90 -5.35 0.90
N GLY A 48 -14.05 -4.12 1.40
CA GLY A 48 -13.92 -3.80 2.82
C GLY A 48 -12.50 -3.46 3.26
N THR A 49 -11.54 -3.39 2.33
CA THR A 49 -10.25 -2.77 2.58
C THR A 49 -10.43 -1.27 2.76
N ILE A 50 -9.74 -0.70 3.74
CA ILE A 50 -9.75 0.72 4.06
C ILE A 50 -8.33 1.24 3.88
N TRP A 51 -8.17 2.41 3.29
CA TRP A 51 -6.90 3.10 3.20
C TRP A 51 -7.02 4.54 3.69
N SER A 52 -5.91 5.07 4.18
CA SER A 52 -5.82 6.44 4.69
C SER A 52 -4.40 6.97 4.51
N THR A 53 -4.25 8.26 4.28
CA THR A 53 -2.95 8.95 4.17
C THR A 53 -2.71 9.92 5.32
N SER A 54 -1.46 10.14 5.69
CA SER A 54 -1.03 11.22 6.57
C SER A 54 -0.38 12.33 5.73
N GLY A 55 -1.21 13.18 5.14
CA GLY A 55 -0.79 14.39 4.42
C GLY A 55 -1.63 15.58 4.90
N LEU A 56 -1.05 16.78 4.91
CA LEU A 56 -1.77 18.01 5.29
C LEU A 56 -2.80 18.42 4.23
N ASP A 57 -2.47 18.19 2.96
CA ASP A 57 -3.33 18.39 1.79
C ASP A 57 -3.04 17.34 0.71
N ASP A 58 -3.80 17.38 -0.39
CA ASP A 58 -3.68 16.44 -1.51
C ASP A 58 -2.36 16.61 -2.31
N GLY A 59 -1.62 17.70 -2.08
CA GLY A 59 -0.35 18.02 -2.74
C GLY A 59 0.89 17.59 -1.94
N ALA A 60 0.73 17.00 -0.76
CA ALA A 60 1.86 16.54 0.05
C ALA A 60 2.69 15.48 -0.70
N GLU A 61 3.98 15.77 -0.89
CA GLU A 61 4.95 14.88 -1.55
C GLU A 61 5.53 13.85 -0.58
N GLU A 62 5.55 14.17 0.72
CA GLU A 62 5.92 13.26 1.80
C GLU A 62 4.70 12.92 2.65
N PHE A 63 4.38 11.63 2.72
CA PHE A 63 3.21 11.15 3.43
C PHE A 63 3.33 9.66 3.75
N CYS A 64 2.57 9.21 4.74
CA CYS A 64 2.39 7.79 5.01
C CYS A 64 1.04 7.34 4.49
N VAL A 65 0.98 6.15 3.91
CA VAL A 65 -0.25 5.44 3.60
C VAL A 65 -0.37 4.25 4.53
N GLN A 66 -1.58 4.03 5.04
CA GLN A 66 -1.93 2.81 5.73
C GLN A 66 -3.10 2.16 5.02
N ILE A 67 -2.92 0.91 4.61
CA ILE A 67 -3.95 0.08 3.99
C ILE A 67 -4.25 -1.08 4.94
N LYS A 68 -5.53 -1.25 5.27
CA LYS A 68 -6.02 -2.18 6.29
C LYS A 68 -7.12 -3.06 5.75
N TYR A 69 -6.98 -4.36 5.99
CA TYR A 69 -8.06 -5.34 5.80
C TYR A 69 -8.12 -6.27 7.01
N ARG A 70 -9.15 -6.08 7.84
CA ARG A 70 -9.31 -6.78 9.13
C ARG A 70 -8.06 -6.56 10.01
N GLU A 71 -7.32 -7.60 10.35
CA GLU A 71 -6.09 -7.53 11.14
C GLU A 71 -4.83 -7.26 10.32
N LEU A 72 -4.91 -7.35 8.98
CA LEU A 72 -3.77 -7.13 8.09
C LEU A 72 -3.54 -5.63 7.89
N ILE A 73 -2.29 -5.19 8.06
CA ILE A 73 -1.90 -3.78 7.92
C ILE A 73 -0.66 -3.68 7.04
N PHE A 74 -0.81 -3.02 5.90
CA PHE A 74 0.28 -2.63 5.02
C PHE A 74 0.54 -1.14 5.15
N ASN A 75 1.78 -0.76 5.44
CA ASN A 75 2.18 0.64 5.56
C ASN A 75 3.18 0.98 4.46
N ILE A 76 2.98 2.14 3.86
CA ILE A 76 3.84 2.75 2.86
C ILE A 76 4.26 4.10 3.40
N GLU A 77 5.54 4.38 3.44
CA GLU A 77 6.10 5.66 3.84
C GLU A 77 6.75 6.27 2.61
N ILE A 78 6.22 7.38 2.12
CA ILE A 78 6.72 8.07 0.94
C ILE A 78 7.47 9.30 1.42
N GLN A 79 8.73 9.39 1.01
CA GLN A 79 9.63 10.50 1.28
C GLN A 79 10.26 10.98 -0.03
N SER A 80 10.88 12.16 -0.01
CA SER A 80 11.48 12.77 -1.20
C SER A 80 12.47 11.84 -1.93
N THR A 81 13.23 11.01 -1.20
CA THR A 81 14.31 10.19 -1.77
C THR A 81 14.08 8.70 -1.66
N SER A 82 13.05 8.27 -0.94
CA SER A 82 12.83 6.84 -0.67
C SER A 82 11.40 6.51 -0.37
N ILE A 83 11.07 5.24 -0.58
CA ILE A 83 9.78 4.64 -0.23
C ILE A 83 10.05 3.49 0.73
N GLY A 84 9.49 3.55 1.93
CA GLY A 84 9.50 2.49 2.93
C GLY A 84 8.23 1.65 2.83
N LEU A 85 8.37 0.33 2.84
CA LEU A 85 7.27 -0.62 2.82
C LEU A 85 7.34 -1.53 4.02
N LYS A 86 6.23 -1.69 4.74
CA LYS A 86 6.15 -2.56 5.92
C LYS A 86 4.87 -3.39 5.90
N PHE A 87 5.04 -4.70 5.91
CA PHE A 87 3.96 -5.67 6.04
C PHE A 87 4.41 -6.89 6.83
N ASN A 88 3.62 -7.29 7.85
CA ASN A 88 4.01 -8.33 8.80
C ASN A 88 5.44 -8.08 9.34
N SER A 89 6.33 -9.07 9.25
CA SER A 89 7.73 -8.96 9.65
C SER A 89 8.65 -8.46 8.53
N LYS A 90 8.13 -8.16 7.34
CA LYS A 90 8.91 -7.68 6.19
C LYS A 90 8.99 -6.15 6.22
N ASN A 91 10.19 -5.63 6.04
CA ASN A 91 10.45 -4.21 5.83
C ASN A 91 11.41 -4.04 4.66
N ILE A 92 11.03 -3.20 3.69
CA ILE A 92 11.83 -2.91 2.49
C ILE A 92 11.93 -1.40 2.37
N ARG A 93 13.09 -0.90 1.95
CA ARG A 93 13.27 0.50 1.58
C ARG A 93 13.82 0.56 0.16
N VAL A 94 13.13 1.31 -0.69
CA VAL A 94 13.52 1.57 -2.08
C VAL A 94 13.94 3.02 -2.19
N TYR A 95 15.04 3.29 -2.90
CA TYR A 95 15.53 4.63 -3.14
C TYR A 95 15.12 5.09 -4.54
N LYS A 96 14.57 6.29 -4.65
CA LYS A 96 14.21 6.88 -5.94
C LYS A 96 15.51 7.14 -6.72
N LYS A 97 15.57 6.75 -8.00
CA LYS A 97 16.72 7.08 -8.86
C LYS A 97 16.67 8.58 -9.15
N ILE A 98 17.72 9.28 -8.74
CA ILE A 98 17.95 10.72 -8.97
C ILE A 98 18.40 10.94 -10.41
#